data_AF-A0A2K9HA74-F1
#
_entry.id   AF-A0A2K9HA74-F1
#
_cell.length_a   1.000
_cell.length_b   1.000
_cell.length_c   1.000
_cell.angle_alpha   90.00
_cell.angle_beta   90.00
_cell.angle_gamma   90.00
#
_symmetry.space_group_name_H-M   'P 1'
#
loop_
_entity.id
_entity.type
_entity.pdbx_description
1 polymer ?
#
loop_
_entity_poly.entity_id
_entity_poly.type
_entity_poly.pdbx_seq_one_letter_code
_entity_poly.pdbx_strand_id
1 'polypeptide(L)'
;MYAKGLYFYNRKVICDFIPFRQLGQYEDEETGLYYNRFRFYNSISGNNISQSPIKLAGGNPTLYGYVEDCNTQIDPLGLDTFGVNQDVYALYNEVDIVNDIPKEGAKPYYIGISQNSDIRLRQHTSNGRFNPKTDVKIDLHKDIDYAKARAYEQYYIEKYKTIDKTNPKADQQNSFRHNRTDARGKGFEAEYKKIKYQ
;
A
#
# COMPACT_ATOMS: atom_id res chain seq x y z
N MET A 1 29.50 40.56 17.29
CA MET A 1 28.05 40.45 17.50
C MET A 1 27.66 39.04 17.08
N TYR A 2 27.60 38.09 18.01
CA TYR A 2 27.31 36.67 17.72
C TYR A 2 26.03 36.29 18.44
N ALA A 3 24.99 35.94 17.68
CA ALA A 3 23.77 35.34 18.21
C ALA A 3 24.05 33.87 18.55
N LYS A 4 24.19 33.56 19.85
CA LYS A 4 24.17 32.19 20.38
C LYS A 4 22.72 31.72 20.43
N GLY A 5 22.32 30.91 19.45
CA GLY A 5 21.01 30.27 19.40
C GLY A 5 20.91 29.10 20.39
N LEU A 6 19.88 29.16 21.24
CA LEU A 6 19.38 28.10 22.11
C LEU A 6 19.27 26.75 21.38
N TYR A 7 20.12 25.80 21.72
CA TYR A 7 19.84 24.38 21.54
C TYR A 7 20.18 23.67 22.85
N PHE A 8 19.47 22.57 23.14
CA PHE A 8 19.69 21.64 24.25
C PHE A 8 19.10 22.02 25.63
N TYR A 9 17.76 21.97 25.79
CA TYR A 9 17.19 21.60 27.10
C TYR A 9 15.77 20.98 27.09
N ASN A 10 15.21 20.58 25.93
CA ASN A 10 13.82 20.10 25.87
C ASN A 10 13.64 18.72 25.21
N ARG A 11 14.68 17.89 25.15
CA ARG A 11 14.57 16.53 24.59
C ARG A 11 14.21 15.46 25.62
N LYS A 12 14.51 15.70 26.90
CA LYS A 12 14.37 14.69 27.95
C LYS A 12 12.91 14.48 28.43
N VAL A 13 12.03 15.46 28.25
CA VAL A 13 10.67 15.43 28.84
C VAL A 13 9.63 14.83 27.87
N ILE A 14 9.94 14.72 26.57
CA ILE A 14 8.98 14.28 25.54
C ILE A 14 9.07 12.75 25.33
N CYS A 15 10.25 12.15 25.51
CA CYS A 15 10.46 10.72 25.33
C CYS A 15 9.72 9.88 26.40
N ASP A 16 9.74 10.33 27.65
CA ASP A 16 9.18 9.64 28.82
C ASP A 16 7.63 9.55 28.80
N PHE A 17 6.96 10.42 28.04
CA PHE A 17 5.49 10.47 27.99
C PHE A 17 4.90 9.64 26.85
N ILE A 18 5.61 9.52 25.71
CA ILE A 18 5.17 8.73 24.55
C ILE A 18 6.39 7.97 24.03
N PRO A 19 6.52 6.65 24.25
CA PRO A 19 7.68 5.88 23.80
C PRO A 19 7.55 5.41 22.34
N PHE A 20 6.40 5.65 21.69
CA PHE A 20 6.19 5.27 20.29
C PHE A 20 6.92 6.21 19.33
N ARG A 21 7.55 5.66 18.29
CA ARG A 21 8.28 6.42 17.26
C ARG A 21 7.62 6.23 15.90
N GLN A 22 8.35 5.74 14.89
CA GLN A 22 7.72 5.35 13.63
C GLN A 22 6.84 4.10 13.85
N LEU A 23 6.02 3.73 12.87
CA LEU A 23 5.07 2.61 12.99
C LEU A 23 5.78 1.33 13.46
N GLY A 24 5.36 0.80 14.61
CA GLY A 24 5.91 -0.43 15.20
C GLY A 24 7.19 -0.26 16.03
N GLN A 25 7.68 0.98 16.21
CA GLN A 25 8.92 1.26 16.94
C GLN A 25 8.66 1.77 18.36
N TYR A 26 9.44 1.27 19.33
CA TYR A 26 9.43 1.69 20.73
C TYR A 26 10.82 2.25 21.12
N GLU A 27 10.92 3.48 21.62
CA GLU A 27 12.20 4.00 22.14
C GLU A 27 12.54 3.36 23.48
N ASP A 28 13.71 2.76 23.55
CA ASP A 28 14.34 2.33 24.80
C ASP A 28 15.11 3.51 25.39
N GLU A 29 14.63 4.04 26.51
CA GLU A 29 15.17 5.23 27.18
C GLU A 29 16.58 5.01 27.77
N GLU A 30 16.94 3.77 28.10
CA GLU A 30 18.25 3.46 28.67
C GLU A 30 19.35 3.57 27.60
N THR A 31 19.03 3.19 26.36
CA THR A 31 20.01 3.12 25.26
C THR A 31 19.82 4.20 24.19
N GLY A 32 18.65 4.84 24.13
CA GLY A 32 18.26 5.78 23.07
C GLY A 32 18.00 5.12 21.71
N LEU A 33 17.90 3.79 21.65
CA LEU A 33 17.64 3.01 20.44
C LEU A 33 16.14 2.73 20.29
N TYR A 34 15.70 2.50 19.05
CA TYR A 34 14.31 2.16 18.78
C TYR A 34 14.16 0.65 18.56
N TYR A 35 13.34 -0.01 19.36
CA TYR A 35 13.08 -1.43 19.30
C TYR A 35 12.02 -1.76 18.24
N ASN A 36 12.41 -2.57 17.28
CA ASN A 36 11.61 -3.12 16.19
C ASN A 36 11.55 -4.65 16.34
N ARG A 37 10.80 -5.16 17.33
CA ARG A 37 10.53 -6.57 17.68
C ARG A 37 11.71 -7.56 17.70
N PHE A 38 12.52 -7.68 16.65
CA PHE A 38 13.72 -8.51 16.57
C PHE A 38 15.01 -7.71 16.31
N ARG A 39 14.91 -6.39 16.09
CA ARG A 39 16.07 -5.53 15.80
C ARG A 39 16.01 -4.23 16.60
N PHE A 40 17.18 -3.65 16.85
CA PHE A 40 17.33 -2.31 17.40
C PHE A 40 17.75 -1.36 16.28
N TYR A 41 17.12 -0.20 16.22
CA TYR A 41 17.31 0.84 15.21
C TYR A 41 17.96 2.07 15.83
N ASN A 42 19.04 2.54 15.22
CA ASN A 42 19.72 3.77 15.60
C ASN A 42 19.18 4.94 14.76
N SER A 43 18.51 5.87 15.43
CA SER A 43 17.88 7.03 14.78
C SER A 43 18.87 8.08 14.28
N ILE A 44 20.11 8.09 14.79
CA ILE A 44 21.16 9.02 14.35
C ILE A 44 21.78 8.55 13.03
N SER A 45 22.04 7.25 12.90
CA SER A 45 22.63 6.68 11.67
C SER A 45 21.58 6.31 10.63
N GLY A 46 20.33 6.09 11.03
CA GLY A 46 19.25 5.69 10.12
C GLY A 46 19.24 4.20 9.78
N ASN A 47 19.86 3.35 10.60
CA ASN A 47 20.05 1.92 10.33
C ASN A 47 19.77 1.05 11.57
N ASN A 48 19.44 -0.22 11.32
CA ASN A 48 19.48 -1.25 12.34
C ASN A 48 20.92 -1.54 12.75
N ILE A 49 21.15 -1.77 14.05
CA ILE A 49 22.49 -2.06 14.58
C ILE A 49 22.85 -3.55 14.48
N SER A 50 21.88 -4.41 14.15
CA SER A 50 22.07 -5.84 13.90
C SER A 50 21.65 -6.21 12.48
N GLN A 51 22.30 -7.24 11.92
CA GLN A 51 21.94 -7.78 10.61
C GLN A 51 20.54 -8.41 10.63
N SER A 52 19.82 -8.32 9.51
CA SER A 52 18.52 -8.99 9.33
C SER A 52 18.66 -10.51 9.58
N PRO A 53 17.82 -11.11 10.45
CA PRO A 53 17.83 -12.55 10.71
C PRO A 53 17.62 -13.42 9.46
N ILE A 54 16.92 -12.89 8.45
CA ILE A 54 16.69 -13.59 7.17
C ILE A 54 17.61 -13.13 6.03
N LYS A 55 18.58 -12.24 6.33
CA LYS A 55 19.63 -11.78 5.41
C LYS A 55 19.03 -11.27 4.09
N LEU A 56 19.57 -11.72 2.96
CA LEU A 56 19.13 -11.32 1.61
C LEU A 56 17.75 -11.86 1.23
N ALA A 57 17.19 -12.82 1.98
CA ALA A 57 15.86 -13.35 1.70
C ALA A 57 14.72 -12.37 2.05
N GLY A 58 15.02 -11.27 2.74
CA GLY A 58 14.06 -10.22 3.10
C GLY A 58 13.96 -9.05 2.10
N GLY A 59 14.47 -9.23 0.87
CA GLY A 59 14.31 -8.26 -0.23
C GLY A 59 15.07 -6.93 -0.11
N ASN A 60 15.59 -6.58 1.08
CA ASN A 60 16.32 -5.34 1.29
C ASN A 60 17.80 -5.45 0.86
N PRO A 61 18.31 -4.57 -0.02
CA PRO A 61 19.70 -4.60 -0.48
C PRO A 61 20.72 -4.30 0.64
N THR A 62 20.26 -3.74 1.77
CA THR A 62 21.10 -3.46 2.94
C THR A 62 20.72 -4.37 4.10
N LEU A 63 21.66 -5.23 4.52
CA LEU A 63 21.47 -6.15 5.66
C LEU A 63 21.15 -5.44 6.98
N TYR A 64 21.39 -4.13 7.04
CA TYR A 64 21.17 -3.24 8.19
C TYR A 64 20.07 -2.19 7.93
N GLY A 65 19.41 -2.21 6.78
CA GLY A 65 18.33 -1.28 6.45
C GLY A 65 17.05 -1.54 7.24
N TYR A 66 16.27 -0.48 7.48
CA TYR A 66 14.91 -0.58 8.02
C TYR A 66 13.93 -0.92 6.90
N VAL A 67 13.77 -0.02 5.92
CA VAL A 67 13.06 -0.24 4.65
C VAL A 67 13.79 0.54 3.53
N GLU A 68 13.50 0.28 2.26
CA GLU A 68 14.13 1.05 1.16
C GLU A 68 13.61 2.49 1.09
N ASP A 69 12.31 2.68 1.32
CA ASP A 69 11.66 4.00 1.41
C ASP A 69 10.64 4.04 2.54
N CYS A 70 10.97 4.78 3.61
CA CYS A 70 10.13 4.95 4.79
C CYS A 70 8.78 5.65 4.53
N ASN A 71 8.58 6.26 3.36
CA ASN A 71 7.31 6.89 3.00
C ASN A 71 6.30 5.91 2.36
N THR A 72 6.78 4.78 1.87
CA THR A 72 5.97 3.83 1.09
C THR A 72 6.02 2.41 1.63
N GLN A 73 6.99 2.09 2.47
CA GLN A 73 7.21 0.77 3.04
C GLN A 73 7.18 0.82 4.57
N ILE A 74 6.67 -0.24 5.17
CA ILE A 74 6.77 -0.52 6.60
C ILE A 74 7.33 -1.94 6.76
N ASP A 75 8.11 -2.17 7.81
CA ASP A 75 8.62 -3.50 8.18
C ASP A 75 8.07 -3.88 9.58
N PRO A 76 6.80 -4.33 9.68
CA PRO A 76 6.17 -4.61 10.97
C PRO A 76 6.76 -5.81 11.71
N LEU A 77 7.52 -6.66 10.99
CA LEU A 77 8.08 -7.88 11.54
C LEU A 77 9.59 -7.84 11.65
N GLY A 78 10.30 -6.85 11.10
CA GLY A 78 11.77 -6.82 11.13
C GLY A 78 12.43 -7.80 10.15
N LEU A 79 11.70 -8.27 9.14
CA LEU A 79 12.09 -9.47 8.37
C LEU A 79 12.09 -9.22 6.84
N ASP A 80 11.07 -8.58 6.26
CA ASP A 80 10.90 -8.51 4.80
C ASP A 80 10.33 -7.16 4.34
N THR A 81 10.83 -6.64 3.23
CA THR A 81 10.28 -5.44 2.55
C THR A 81 9.16 -5.84 1.60
N PHE A 82 7.91 -5.46 1.91
CA PHE A 82 6.76 -5.72 1.04
C PHE A 82 6.84 -4.86 -0.24
N GLY A 83 7.11 -5.52 -1.39
CA GLY A 83 7.30 -4.90 -2.70
C GLY A 83 6.05 -4.19 -3.27
N VAL A 84 6.32 -3.15 -4.06
CA VAL A 84 5.38 -2.14 -4.59
C VAL A 84 4.43 -2.64 -5.70
N ASN A 85 4.71 -3.77 -6.34
CA ASN A 85 3.93 -4.23 -7.48
C ASN A 85 2.52 -4.68 -7.08
N GLN A 86 1.57 -4.43 -7.97
CA GLN A 86 0.16 -4.68 -7.75
C GLN A 86 -0.44 -5.43 -8.93
N ASP A 87 -1.42 -6.26 -8.62
CA ASP A 87 -2.43 -6.74 -9.55
C ASP A 87 -3.58 -5.74 -9.59
N VAL A 88 -4.20 -5.59 -10.77
CA VAL A 88 -5.47 -4.88 -10.98
C VAL A 88 -6.50 -5.92 -11.38
N TYR A 89 -7.64 -5.96 -10.70
CA TYR A 89 -8.68 -6.95 -10.94
C TYR A 89 -10.07 -6.31 -10.90
N ALA A 90 -11.01 -7.00 -11.53
CA ALA A 90 -12.42 -6.62 -11.63
C ALA A 90 -13.32 -7.74 -11.10
N LEU A 91 -14.41 -7.36 -10.42
CA LEU A 91 -15.44 -8.30 -9.97
C LEU A 91 -16.75 -8.04 -10.70
N TYR A 92 -17.36 -9.12 -11.17
CA TYR A 92 -18.63 -9.11 -11.90
C TYR A 92 -19.64 -9.99 -11.18
N ASN A 93 -20.92 -9.63 -11.27
CA ASN A 93 -22.06 -10.38 -10.73
C ASN A 93 -23.00 -10.92 -11.83
N GLU A 94 -22.76 -10.54 -13.09
CA GLU A 94 -23.48 -11.04 -14.26
C GLU A 94 -22.59 -12.06 -14.99
N VAL A 95 -22.60 -13.30 -14.51
CA VAL A 95 -21.68 -14.36 -14.94
C VAL A 95 -22.37 -15.35 -15.88
N ASP A 96 -21.65 -15.77 -16.92
CA ASP A 96 -21.93 -17.01 -17.63
C ASP A 96 -21.34 -18.18 -16.83
N ILE A 97 -22.20 -18.83 -16.05
CA ILE A 97 -21.83 -19.88 -15.09
C ILE A 97 -21.16 -21.08 -15.78
N VAL A 98 -21.43 -21.30 -17.07
CA VAL A 98 -20.86 -22.43 -17.82
C VAL A 98 -19.38 -22.20 -18.11
N ASN A 99 -19.00 -20.97 -18.41
CA ASN A 99 -17.66 -20.62 -18.90
C ASN A 99 -16.80 -19.88 -17.85
N ASP A 100 -17.38 -19.56 -16.69
CA ASP A 100 -16.73 -18.77 -15.63
C ASP A 100 -16.15 -17.44 -16.16
N ILE A 101 -16.94 -16.77 -17.01
CA ILE A 101 -16.63 -15.46 -17.57
C ILE A 101 -17.81 -14.52 -17.37
N PRO A 102 -17.58 -13.19 -17.35
CA PRO A 102 -18.66 -12.23 -17.39
C PRO A 102 -19.50 -12.43 -18.66
N LYS A 103 -20.82 -12.25 -18.53
CA LYS A 103 -21.70 -12.20 -19.71
C LYS A 103 -21.23 -11.12 -20.67
N GLU A 104 -21.47 -11.32 -21.95
CA GLU A 104 -21.13 -10.32 -22.96
C GLU A 104 -21.81 -8.98 -22.64
N GLY A 105 -21.02 -7.90 -22.62
CA GLY A 105 -21.50 -6.56 -22.25
C GLY A 105 -21.67 -6.29 -20.75
N ALA A 106 -21.43 -7.29 -19.89
CA ALA A 106 -21.47 -7.10 -18.44
C ALA A 106 -20.42 -6.07 -17.99
N LYS A 107 -20.79 -5.30 -16.97
CA LYS A 107 -19.89 -4.32 -16.35
C LYS A 107 -19.48 -4.80 -14.97
N PRO A 108 -18.22 -4.59 -14.58
CA PRO A 108 -17.80 -4.92 -13.24
C PRO A 108 -18.50 -3.99 -12.25
N TYR A 109 -18.85 -4.51 -11.07
CA TYR A 109 -19.34 -3.69 -9.98
C TYR A 109 -18.18 -3.09 -9.15
N TYR A 110 -16.99 -3.70 -9.22
CA TYR A 110 -15.83 -3.30 -8.43
C TYR A 110 -14.54 -3.45 -9.22
N ILE A 111 -13.68 -2.45 -9.14
CA ILE A 111 -12.28 -2.51 -9.58
C ILE A 111 -11.38 -2.32 -8.36
N GLY A 112 -10.37 -3.17 -8.21
CA GLY A 112 -9.44 -3.05 -7.11
C GLY A 112 -8.01 -3.33 -7.51
N ILE A 113 -7.10 -2.84 -6.68
CA ILE A 113 -5.69 -3.22 -6.70
C ILE A 113 -5.29 -4.00 -5.46
N SER A 114 -4.32 -4.89 -5.59
CA SER A 114 -3.72 -5.60 -4.47
C SER A 114 -2.36 -6.18 -4.85
N GLN A 115 -1.45 -6.33 -3.89
CA GLN A 115 -0.21 -7.09 -4.08
C GLN A 115 -0.48 -8.56 -4.44
N ASN A 116 -1.66 -9.08 -4.08
CA ASN A 116 -2.07 -10.43 -4.45
C ASN A 116 -3.60 -10.46 -4.58
N SER A 117 -4.11 -10.48 -5.81
CA SER A 117 -5.55 -10.43 -6.07
C SER A 117 -6.30 -11.67 -5.56
N ASP A 118 -5.64 -12.83 -5.42
CA ASP A 118 -6.25 -14.07 -4.91
C ASP A 118 -6.45 -14.05 -3.40
N ILE A 119 -5.48 -13.55 -2.64
CA ILE A 119 -5.64 -13.30 -1.20
C ILE A 119 -6.76 -12.29 -0.99
N ARG A 120 -6.79 -11.23 -1.80
CA ARG A 120 -7.81 -10.18 -1.69
C ARG A 120 -9.21 -10.71 -2.04
N LEU A 121 -9.32 -11.59 -3.03
CA LEU A 121 -10.58 -12.26 -3.36
C LEU A 121 -11.11 -13.08 -2.17
N ARG A 122 -10.24 -13.82 -1.47
CA ARG A 122 -10.63 -14.56 -0.26
C ARG A 122 -11.19 -13.65 0.83
N GLN A 123 -10.61 -12.46 1.02
CA GLN A 123 -11.13 -11.47 1.97
C GLN A 123 -12.48 -10.87 1.53
N HIS A 124 -12.65 -10.61 0.23
CA HIS A 124 -13.95 -10.17 -0.30
C HIS A 124 -15.02 -11.24 -0.10
N THR A 125 -14.63 -12.51 -0.24
CA THR A 125 -15.51 -13.66 0.00
C THR A 125 -15.91 -13.73 1.47
N SER A 126 -14.96 -13.64 2.40
CA SER A 126 -15.23 -13.72 3.84
C SER A 126 -16.15 -12.59 4.33
N ASN A 127 -16.03 -11.41 3.74
CA ASN A 127 -16.81 -10.24 4.14
C ASN A 127 -18.12 -10.10 3.34
N GLY A 128 -18.50 -11.10 2.53
CA GLY A 128 -19.74 -11.12 1.76
C GLY A 128 -19.76 -10.16 0.55
N ARG A 129 -18.63 -9.51 0.24
CA ARG A 129 -18.50 -8.62 -0.92
C ARG A 129 -18.47 -9.40 -2.23
N PHE A 130 -17.83 -10.57 -2.24
CA PHE A 130 -17.77 -11.49 -3.37
C PHE A 130 -18.54 -12.78 -3.05
N ASN A 131 -19.33 -13.27 -4.00
CA ASN A 131 -20.03 -14.54 -3.89
C ASN A 131 -19.52 -15.54 -4.95
N PRO A 132 -18.80 -16.61 -4.56
CA PRO A 132 -18.20 -17.56 -5.51
C PRO A 132 -19.23 -18.36 -6.33
N LYS A 133 -20.52 -18.30 -5.98
CA LYS A 133 -21.58 -18.96 -6.75
C LYS A 133 -22.17 -18.08 -7.85
N THR A 134 -22.03 -16.77 -7.75
CA THR A 134 -22.72 -15.81 -8.63
C THR A 134 -21.79 -14.77 -9.24
N ASP A 135 -20.57 -14.65 -8.71
CA ASP A 135 -19.63 -13.61 -9.06
C ASP A 135 -18.36 -14.23 -9.63
N VAL A 136 -17.69 -13.51 -10.53
CA VAL A 136 -16.40 -13.92 -11.13
C VAL A 136 -15.36 -12.82 -10.96
N LYS A 137 -14.11 -13.21 -10.71
CA LYS A 137 -12.95 -12.32 -10.68
C LYS A 137 -12.20 -12.41 -12.01
N ILE A 138 -11.93 -11.27 -12.61
CA ILE A 138 -11.05 -11.16 -13.78
C ILE A 138 -9.82 -10.35 -13.40
N ASP A 139 -8.64 -10.93 -13.56
CA ASP A 139 -7.37 -10.21 -13.45
C ASP A 139 -7.14 -9.41 -14.74
N LEU A 140 -7.00 -8.09 -14.61
CA LEU A 140 -6.82 -7.17 -15.74
C LEU A 140 -5.34 -6.92 -16.03
N HIS A 141 -4.55 -6.73 -14.97
CA HIS A 141 -3.10 -6.51 -15.04
C HIS A 141 -2.45 -7.22 -13.85
N LYS A 142 -1.25 -7.78 -14.04
CA LYS A 142 -0.48 -8.45 -12.98
C LYS A 142 0.91 -7.88 -12.86
N ASP A 143 1.42 -7.85 -11.65
CA ASP A 143 2.81 -7.47 -11.35
C ASP A 143 3.23 -6.12 -11.97
N ILE A 144 2.40 -5.09 -11.79
CA ILE A 144 2.68 -3.74 -12.29
C ILE A 144 2.99 -2.75 -11.17
N ASP A 145 3.80 -1.73 -11.50
CA ASP A 145 4.13 -0.66 -10.56
C ASP A 145 2.88 0.00 -9.95
N TYR A 146 2.98 0.40 -8.67
CA TYR A 146 1.87 0.98 -7.92
C TYR A 146 1.24 2.21 -8.59
N ALA A 147 2.04 3.12 -9.15
CA ALA A 147 1.50 4.31 -9.80
C ALA A 147 0.68 3.94 -11.03
N LYS A 148 1.18 2.98 -11.81
CA LYS A 148 0.49 2.42 -12.97
C LYS A 148 -0.79 1.69 -12.55
N ALA A 149 -0.77 0.94 -11.46
CA ALA A 149 -1.94 0.26 -10.91
C ALA A 149 -3.03 1.24 -10.49
N ARG A 150 -2.69 2.32 -9.77
CA ARG A 150 -3.64 3.39 -9.40
C ARG A 150 -4.24 4.08 -10.63
N ALA A 151 -3.43 4.28 -11.66
CA ALA A 151 -3.89 4.85 -12.91
C ALA A 151 -4.89 3.95 -13.63
N TYR A 152 -4.60 2.63 -13.75
CA TYR A 152 -5.57 1.68 -14.32
C TYR A 152 -6.84 1.55 -13.48
N GLU A 153 -6.71 1.47 -12.16
CA GLU A 153 -7.87 1.42 -11.24
C GLU A 153 -8.78 2.62 -11.49
N GLN A 154 -8.24 3.84 -11.52
CA GLN A 154 -9.03 5.06 -11.81
C GLN A 154 -9.65 5.02 -13.21
N TYR A 155 -8.88 4.61 -14.22
CA TYR A 155 -9.35 4.51 -15.59
C TYR A 155 -10.55 3.56 -15.72
N TYR A 156 -10.47 2.36 -15.13
CA TYR A 156 -11.56 1.39 -15.20
C TYR A 156 -12.77 1.78 -14.35
N ILE A 157 -12.56 2.41 -13.18
CA ILE A 157 -13.66 2.97 -12.37
C ILE A 157 -14.48 3.95 -13.22
N GLU A 158 -13.83 4.84 -13.97
CA GLU A 158 -14.51 5.82 -14.82
C GLU A 158 -15.10 5.21 -16.09
N LYS A 159 -14.37 4.31 -16.74
CA LYS A 159 -14.80 3.62 -17.96
C LYS A 159 -16.08 2.82 -17.72
N TYR A 160 -16.15 2.09 -16.62
CA TYR A 160 -17.29 1.24 -16.28
C TYR A 160 -18.31 1.91 -15.36
N LYS A 161 -17.99 3.10 -14.82
CA LYS A 161 -18.83 3.84 -13.86
C LYS A 161 -19.15 2.99 -12.63
N THR A 162 -18.14 2.38 -12.02
CA THR A 162 -18.32 1.42 -10.91
C THR A 162 -18.64 2.08 -9.57
N ILE A 163 -18.59 3.42 -9.48
CA ILE A 163 -18.98 4.12 -8.26
C ILE A 163 -20.50 4.06 -8.08
N ASP A 164 -20.93 3.33 -7.05
CA ASP A 164 -22.33 3.22 -6.66
C ASP A 164 -22.46 3.20 -5.13
N LYS A 165 -22.95 4.32 -4.58
CA LYS A 165 -23.14 4.49 -3.12
C LYS A 165 -24.30 3.66 -2.55
N THR A 166 -25.15 3.13 -3.41
CA THR A 166 -26.31 2.33 -2.99
C THR A 166 -25.96 0.85 -2.90
N ASN A 167 -24.94 0.40 -3.62
CA ASN A 167 -24.45 -0.96 -3.60
C ASN A 167 -23.18 -1.08 -2.73
N PRO A 168 -23.25 -1.70 -1.53
CA PRO A 168 -22.09 -1.82 -0.65
C PRO A 168 -20.95 -2.69 -1.22
N LYS A 169 -21.23 -3.49 -2.27
CA LYS A 169 -20.21 -4.28 -2.96
C LYS A 169 -19.43 -3.45 -3.99
N ALA A 170 -19.99 -2.35 -4.46
CA ALA A 170 -19.43 -1.54 -5.53
C ALA A 170 -18.36 -0.56 -5.03
N ASP A 171 -17.65 0.07 -5.95
CA ASP A 171 -16.73 1.15 -5.60
C ASP A 171 -17.50 2.30 -4.94
N GLN A 172 -16.95 2.81 -3.84
CA GLN A 172 -17.56 3.90 -3.07
C GLN A 172 -16.88 5.25 -3.34
N GLN A 173 -15.69 5.20 -3.92
CA GLN A 173 -14.84 6.35 -4.16
C GLN A 173 -13.89 6.09 -5.33
N ASN A 174 -13.37 7.19 -5.90
CA ASN A 174 -12.30 7.14 -6.88
C ASN A 174 -11.01 6.60 -6.26
N SER A 175 -10.17 6.02 -7.11
CA SER A 175 -8.81 5.65 -6.76
C SER A 175 -8.01 6.90 -6.37
N PHE A 176 -8.03 7.95 -7.17
CA PHE A 176 -7.38 9.20 -6.77
C PHE A 176 -8.13 10.44 -7.30
N ARG A 177 -7.70 11.61 -6.83
CA ARG A 177 -8.26 12.89 -7.29
C ARG A 177 -7.33 13.50 -8.34
N HIS A 178 -7.85 13.78 -9.53
CA HIS A 178 -7.08 14.37 -10.65
C HIS A 178 -6.42 15.71 -10.32
N ASN A 179 -6.98 16.48 -9.40
CA ASN A 179 -6.47 17.81 -9.04
C ASN A 179 -5.38 17.79 -7.95
N ARG A 180 -4.84 16.61 -7.61
CA ARG A 180 -3.73 16.52 -6.64
C ARG A 180 -2.45 17.12 -7.19
N THR A 181 -1.80 17.94 -6.38
CA THR A 181 -0.58 18.68 -6.77
C THR A 181 0.70 18.13 -6.13
N ASP A 182 0.57 17.21 -5.17
CA ASP A 182 1.71 16.52 -4.56
C ASP A 182 2.42 15.59 -5.55
N ALA A 183 3.71 15.30 -5.30
CA ALA A 183 4.55 14.51 -6.22
C ALA A 183 3.93 13.15 -6.57
N ARG A 184 3.32 12.47 -5.59
CA ARG A 184 2.66 11.18 -5.77
C ARG A 184 1.40 11.31 -6.62
N GLY A 185 0.55 12.29 -6.33
CA GLY A 185 -0.64 12.59 -7.13
C GLY A 185 -0.32 12.92 -8.59
N LYS A 186 0.72 13.73 -8.84
CA LYS A 186 1.21 14.02 -10.20
C LYS A 186 1.69 12.78 -10.93
N GLY A 187 2.38 11.86 -10.24
CA GLY A 187 2.80 10.58 -10.81
C GLY A 187 1.62 9.72 -11.28
N PHE A 188 0.57 9.61 -10.46
CA PHE A 188 -0.63 8.86 -10.83
C PHE A 188 -1.36 9.48 -12.02
N GLU A 189 -1.49 10.80 -12.02
CA GLU A 189 -2.14 11.54 -13.11
C GLU A 189 -1.38 11.38 -14.43
N ALA A 190 -0.05 11.37 -14.38
CA ALA A 190 0.79 11.17 -15.57
C ALA A 190 0.56 9.78 -16.18
N GLU A 191 0.57 8.71 -15.38
CA GLU A 191 0.26 7.35 -15.85
C GLU A 191 -1.18 7.23 -16.35
N TYR A 192 -2.14 7.84 -15.66
CA TYR A 192 -3.55 7.82 -16.07
C TYR A 192 -3.76 8.47 -17.44
N LYS A 193 -3.10 9.60 -17.70
CA LYS A 193 -3.17 10.27 -19.01
C LYS A 193 -2.58 9.41 -20.13
N LYS A 194 -1.49 8.68 -19.87
CA LYS A 194 -0.93 7.74 -20.85
C LYS A 194 -1.95 6.67 -21.24
N ILE A 195 -2.65 6.09 -20.27
CA ILE A 195 -3.64 5.04 -20.49
C ILE A 195 -4.89 5.59 -21.21
N LYS A 196 -5.35 6.78 -20.85
CA LYS A 196 -6.61 7.34 -21.37
C LYS A 196 -6.54 7.78 -22.83
N TYR A 197 -5.36 8.24 -23.27
CA TYR A 197 -5.17 8.82 -24.60
C TYR A 197 -4.28 7.97 -25.52
N GLN A 198 -4.01 6.73 -25.14
CA GLN A 198 -3.50 5.68 -26.03
C GLN A 198 -4.64 5.12 -26.87
#